data_AF-A0A952J5Q3-F1
#
_entry.id   AF-A0A952J5Q3-F1
#
_cell.length_a   1.000
_cell.length_b   1.000
_cell.length_c   1.000
_cell.angle_alpha   90.00
_cell.angle_beta   90.00
_cell.angle_gamma   90.00
#
_symmetry.space_group_name_H-M   'P 1'
#
loop_
_entity.id
_entity.type
_entity.pdbx_description
1 polymer ?
#
loop_
_entity_poly.entity_id
_entity_poly.type
_entity_poly.pdbx_seq_one_letter_code
_entity_poly.pdbx_strand_id
1 'polypeptide(L)'
;MEAINNTVFEKKKRYFFVGVLMLLCYYVYNYILLAQFCLNASPALIFPSIDNGYWLVLATGIFYFFANNLAAAISFDILFFLLPILILFLPYKRWLNILFLTVCFLYAIFINTIAAHHFHLFLAMPVLAFAFCFTGKRFENIWRAIRYYTLFIFVSAALWKLFRGSIFEPNQMLNILHAQHAQFLYEQPNAIHAKFIRWLITHSTFSNLLIYFAALLQILFVIGFFTSKIDTYLLAMLLSFVAVNYCVMQIFPPEIFLFALTLVPQSFWQKGTMNSTL
;
A
#
# COMPACT_ATOMS: atom_id res chain seq x y z
N MET A 1 31.67 1.97 11.12
CA MET A 1 30.63 2.36 10.13
C MET A 1 29.94 1.15 9.51
N GLU A 2 30.66 0.15 9.03
CA GLU A 2 30.09 -1.03 8.37
C GLU A 2 29.19 -1.90 9.28
N ALA A 3 29.58 -2.12 10.54
CA ALA A 3 28.77 -2.83 11.54
C ALA A 3 27.44 -2.10 11.89
N ILE A 4 27.45 -0.77 11.93
CA ILE A 4 26.25 0.05 12.19
C ILE A 4 25.31 0.01 10.98
N ASN A 5 25.84 0.02 9.76
CA ASN A 5 25.02 -0.08 8.55
C ASN A 5 24.33 -1.44 8.42
N ASN A 6 25.00 -2.52 8.84
CA ASN A 6 24.40 -3.86 8.86
C ASN A 6 23.26 -3.97 9.89
N THR A 7 23.40 -3.38 11.08
CA THR A 7 22.32 -3.42 12.10
C THR A 7 21.09 -2.59 11.70
N VAL A 8 21.27 -1.43 11.05
CA VAL A 8 20.17 -0.63 10.50
C VAL A 8 19.44 -1.37 9.37
N PHE A 9 20.19 -2.02 8.48
CA PHE A 9 19.64 -2.84 7.40
C PHE A 9 18.73 -3.94 7.96
N GLU A 10 19.23 -4.74 8.91
CA GLU A 10 18.47 -5.83 9.53
C GLU A 10 17.24 -5.32 10.29
N LYS A 11 17.37 -4.17 10.98
CA LYS A 11 16.22 -3.55 11.65
C LYS A 11 15.14 -3.17 10.64
N LYS A 12 15.47 -2.45 9.57
CA LYS A 12 14.51 -2.07 8.51
C LYS A 12 13.85 -3.30 7.89
N LYS A 13 14.65 -4.33 7.62
CA LYS A 13 14.22 -5.61 7.08
C LYS A 13 13.18 -6.27 7.99
N ARG A 14 13.47 -6.37 9.29
CA ARG A 14 12.55 -6.94 10.29
C ARG A 14 11.23 -6.20 10.34
N TYR A 15 11.24 -4.86 10.43
CA TYR A 15 10.01 -4.06 10.47
C TYR A 15 9.18 -4.22 9.19
N PHE A 16 9.83 -4.25 8.02
CA PHE A 16 9.14 -4.49 6.76
C PHE A 16 8.45 -5.86 6.72
N PHE A 17 9.18 -6.95 7.00
CA PHE A 17 8.62 -8.30 6.90
C PHE A 17 7.59 -8.62 7.99
N VAL A 18 7.72 -8.02 9.18
CA VAL A 18 6.68 -8.07 10.22
C VAL A 18 5.43 -7.30 9.77
N GLY A 19 5.59 -6.14 9.13
CA GLY A 19 4.49 -5.40 8.52
C GLY A 19 3.80 -6.18 7.39
N VAL A 20 4.58 -6.85 6.53
CA VAL A 20 4.05 -7.76 5.49
C VAL A 20 3.19 -8.85 6.12
N LEU A 21 3.66 -9.53 7.16
CA LEU A 21 2.88 -10.57 7.83
C LEU A 21 1.55 -10.04 8.39
N MET A 22 1.55 -8.85 9.00
CA MET A 22 0.30 -8.21 9.45
C MET A 22 -0.65 -7.92 8.29
N LEU A 23 -0.13 -7.45 7.16
CA LEU A 23 -0.94 -7.22 5.95
C LEU A 23 -1.51 -8.51 5.39
N LEU A 24 -0.73 -9.59 5.36
CA LEU A 24 -1.22 -10.89 4.91
C LEU A 24 -2.34 -11.40 5.83
N CYS A 25 -2.22 -11.25 7.16
CA CYS A 25 -3.31 -11.56 8.08
C CYS A 25 -4.56 -10.70 7.81
N TYR A 26 -4.38 -9.40 7.54
CA TYR A 26 -5.48 -8.53 7.14
C TYR A 26 -6.13 -9.00 5.82
N TYR A 27 -5.34 -9.44 4.84
CA TYR A 27 -5.86 -9.95 3.57
C TYR A 27 -6.59 -11.29 3.70
N VAL A 28 -6.15 -12.19 4.59
CA VAL A 28 -6.92 -13.38 4.97
C VAL A 28 -8.29 -12.99 5.51
N TYR A 29 -8.33 -12.04 6.47
CA TYR A 29 -9.57 -11.61 7.11
C TYR A 29 -10.57 -11.00 6.12
N ASN A 30 -10.08 -10.31 5.08
CA ASN A 30 -10.92 -9.65 4.07
C ASN A 30 -11.14 -10.50 2.81
N TYR A 31 -10.78 -11.79 2.81
CA TYR A 31 -10.97 -12.69 1.67
C TYR A 31 -10.26 -12.23 0.38
N ILE A 32 -9.05 -11.68 0.50
CA ILE A 32 -8.24 -11.12 -0.61
C ILE A 32 -7.18 -12.11 -1.12
N LEU A 33 -7.01 -13.28 -0.50
CA LEU A 33 -6.03 -14.24 -1.00
C LEU A 33 -6.54 -15.02 -2.22
N LEU A 34 -5.61 -15.50 -3.03
CA LEU A 34 -5.87 -16.22 -4.27
C LEU A 34 -6.68 -17.50 -4.04
N ALA A 35 -6.39 -18.29 -3.01
CA ALA A 35 -7.18 -19.48 -2.69
C ALA A 35 -8.61 -19.12 -2.27
N GLN A 36 -8.78 -18.01 -1.55
CA GLN A 36 -10.11 -17.52 -1.14
C GLN A 36 -10.92 -17.05 -2.36
N PHE A 37 -10.27 -16.45 -3.37
CA PHE A 37 -10.91 -16.17 -4.66
C PHE A 37 -11.36 -17.43 -5.39
N CYS A 38 -10.48 -18.41 -5.50
CA CYS A 38 -10.79 -19.65 -6.20
C CYS A 38 -12.01 -20.37 -5.59
N LEU A 39 -12.14 -20.31 -4.25
CA LEU A 39 -13.26 -20.90 -3.51
C LEU A 39 -14.57 -20.11 -3.63
N ASN A 40 -14.52 -18.78 -3.60
CA ASN A 40 -15.71 -17.94 -3.44
C ASN A 40 -16.23 -17.33 -4.76
N ALA A 41 -15.38 -17.21 -5.79
CA ALA A 41 -15.66 -16.41 -6.97
C ALA A 41 -15.18 -17.08 -8.27
N SER A 42 -15.55 -18.35 -8.47
CA SER A 42 -15.30 -19.05 -9.74
C SER A 42 -16.51 -18.96 -10.68
N PRO A 43 -16.34 -18.52 -11.96
CA PRO A 43 -15.10 -18.04 -12.57
C PRO A 43 -14.76 -16.60 -12.15
N ALA A 44 -13.47 -16.33 -11.98
CA ALA A 44 -12.99 -14.99 -11.66
C ALA A 44 -13.31 -14.03 -12.83
N LEU A 45 -13.91 -12.87 -12.52
CA LEU A 45 -14.13 -11.83 -13.51
C LEU A 45 -12.78 -11.20 -13.86
N ILE A 46 -12.31 -11.35 -15.10
CA ILE A 46 -11.00 -10.86 -15.53
C ILE A 46 -11.16 -9.47 -16.18
N PHE A 47 -10.41 -8.48 -15.71
CA PHE A 47 -10.44 -7.10 -16.22
C PHE A 47 -9.04 -6.45 -16.26
N PRO A 48 -8.17 -6.86 -17.20
CA PRO A 48 -6.82 -6.33 -17.33
C PRO A 48 -6.76 -4.89 -17.86
N SER A 49 -7.88 -4.31 -18.30
CA SER A 49 -7.93 -2.98 -18.93
C SER A 49 -6.91 -2.86 -20.09
N ILE A 50 -6.28 -1.69 -20.27
CA ILE A 50 -5.31 -1.40 -21.34
C ILE A 50 -3.87 -1.83 -20.94
N ASP A 51 -3.67 -2.46 -19.78
CA ASP A 51 -2.32 -2.77 -19.27
C ASP A 51 -1.70 -4.00 -19.98
N ASN A 52 -0.71 -3.74 -20.83
CA ASN A 52 0.01 -4.77 -21.58
C ASN A 52 0.73 -5.81 -20.68
N GLY A 53 1.12 -5.43 -19.47
CA GLY A 53 1.75 -6.35 -18.51
C GLY A 53 0.77 -7.41 -18.02
N TYR A 54 -0.48 -7.01 -17.74
CA TYR A 54 -1.54 -7.95 -17.37
C TYR A 54 -1.89 -8.87 -18.56
N TRP A 55 -2.00 -8.32 -19.76
CA TRP A 55 -2.23 -9.11 -20.98
C TRP A 55 -1.11 -10.13 -21.25
N LEU A 56 0.15 -9.76 -21.03
CA LEU A 56 1.28 -10.67 -21.19
C LEU A 56 1.17 -11.86 -20.22
N VAL A 57 0.89 -11.60 -18.94
CA VAL A 57 0.75 -12.66 -17.94
C VAL A 57 -0.45 -13.57 -18.25
N LEU A 58 -1.57 -13.00 -18.70
CA LEU A 58 -2.72 -13.78 -19.17
C LEU A 58 -2.35 -14.68 -20.36
N ALA A 59 -1.57 -14.16 -21.32
CA ALA A 59 -1.14 -14.91 -22.50
C ALA A 59 -0.23 -16.11 -22.17
N THR A 60 0.54 -16.06 -21.06
CA THR A 60 1.37 -17.20 -20.63
C THR A 60 0.55 -18.38 -20.09
N GLY A 61 -0.73 -18.19 -19.77
CA GLY A 61 -1.56 -19.21 -19.13
C GLY A 61 -1.33 -19.38 -17.63
N ILE A 62 -0.31 -18.74 -17.05
CA ILE A 62 0.05 -18.95 -15.64
C ILE A 62 -1.07 -18.49 -14.68
N PHE A 63 -1.73 -17.37 -14.98
CA PHE A 63 -2.88 -16.91 -14.19
C PHE A 63 -4.00 -17.95 -14.20
N TYR A 64 -4.36 -18.46 -15.39
CA TYR A 64 -5.42 -19.47 -15.53
C TYR A 64 -5.07 -20.78 -14.82
N PHE A 65 -3.80 -21.18 -14.77
CA PHE A 65 -3.37 -22.34 -14.01
C PHE A 65 -3.70 -22.19 -12.52
N PHE A 66 -3.36 -21.06 -11.90
CA PHE A 66 -3.67 -20.83 -10.49
C PHE A 66 -5.17 -20.62 -10.25
N ALA A 67 -5.85 -19.86 -11.11
CA ALA A 67 -7.26 -19.55 -10.96
C ALA A 67 -8.17 -20.79 -11.05
N ASN A 68 -7.75 -21.83 -11.81
CA ASN A 68 -8.53 -23.05 -11.99
C ASN A 68 -8.02 -24.24 -11.15
N ASN A 69 -6.94 -24.06 -10.38
CA ASN A 69 -6.35 -25.13 -9.56
C ASN A 69 -6.22 -24.68 -8.10
N LEU A 70 -7.18 -25.09 -7.28
CA LEU A 70 -7.22 -24.75 -5.86
C LEU A 70 -5.95 -25.18 -5.11
N ALA A 71 -5.39 -26.35 -5.41
CA ALA A 71 -4.17 -26.82 -4.76
C ALA A 71 -2.97 -25.93 -5.10
N ALA A 72 -2.88 -25.46 -6.35
CA ALA A 72 -1.86 -24.51 -6.76
C ALA A 72 -2.04 -23.15 -6.06
N ALA A 73 -3.26 -22.64 -5.97
CA ALA A 73 -3.57 -21.40 -5.26
C ALA A 73 -3.23 -21.47 -3.76
N ILE A 74 -3.62 -22.56 -3.08
CA ILE A 74 -3.28 -22.81 -1.67
C ILE A 74 -1.75 -22.87 -1.49
N SER A 75 -1.06 -23.59 -2.37
CA SER A 75 0.40 -23.70 -2.31
C SER A 75 1.08 -22.34 -2.48
N PHE A 76 0.54 -21.49 -3.36
CA PHE A 76 1.05 -20.14 -3.59
C PHE A 76 0.82 -19.23 -2.38
N ASP A 77 -0.35 -19.31 -1.74
CA ASP A 77 -0.65 -18.58 -0.51
C ASP A 77 0.25 -19.03 0.65
N ILE A 78 0.44 -20.35 0.83
CA ILE A 78 1.36 -20.89 1.84
C ILE A 78 2.78 -20.38 1.60
N LEU A 79 3.26 -20.41 0.35
CA LEU A 79 4.57 -19.89 -0.01
C LEU A 79 4.68 -18.39 0.32
N PHE A 80 3.62 -17.62 0.06
CA PHE A 80 3.58 -16.19 0.30
C PHE A 80 3.65 -15.84 1.79
N PHE A 81 3.08 -16.66 2.68
CA PHE A 81 3.25 -16.56 4.13
C PHE A 81 4.59 -17.09 4.64
N LEU A 82 5.08 -18.19 4.06
CA LEU A 82 6.27 -18.87 4.54
C LEU A 82 7.54 -18.05 4.27
N LEU A 83 7.63 -17.40 3.12
CA LEU A 83 8.80 -16.59 2.74
C LEU A 83 9.14 -15.46 3.72
N PRO A 84 8.21 -14.55 4.11
CA PRO A 84 8.53 -13.51 5.08
C PRO A 84 8.95 -14.09 6.44
N ILE A 85 8.38 -15.23 6.86
CA ILE A 85 8.80 -15.94 8.09
C ILE A 85 10.24 -16.45 7.95
N LEU A 86 10.54 -17.19 6.88
CA LEU A 86 11.88 -17.70 6.61
C LEU A 86 12.92 -16.58 6.52
N ILE A 87 12.56 -15.44 5.92
CA ILE A 87 13.45 -14.28 5.80
C ILE A 87 13.76 -13.65 7.17
N LEU A 88 12.80 -13.66 8.11
CA LEU A 88 13.02 -13.19 9.48
C LEU A 88 13.98 -14.11 10.26
N PHE A 89 13.94 -15.42 10.04
CA PHE A 89 14.82 -16.39 10.70
C PHE A 89 16.16 -16.60 9.99
N LEU A 90 16.21 -16.40 8.67
CA LEU A 90 17.38 -16.59 7.82
C LEU A 90 17.75 -15.28 7.08
N PRO A 91 18.03 -14.18 7.82
CA PRO A 91 18.15 -12.84 7.23
C PRO A 91 19.29 -12.71 6.20
N TYR A 92 20.33 -13.53 6.31
CA TYR A 92 21.50 -13.46 5.43
C TYR A 92 21.29 -14.12 4.06
N LYS A 93 20.22 -14.88 3.84
CA LYS A 93 19.96 -15.59 2.59
C LYS A 93 19.27 -14.69 1.57
N ARG A 94 20.07 -13.98 0.77
CA ARG A 94 19.58 -13.01 -0.25
C ARG A 94 18.60 -13.61 -1.27
N TRP A 95 18.78 -14.87 -1.66
CA TRP A 95 17.89 -15.54 -2.61
C TRP A 95 16.44 -15.63 -2.11
N LEU A 96 16.20 -15.69 -0.79
CA LEU A 96 14.86 -15.64 -0.22
C LEU A 96 14.17 -14.31 -0.50
N ASN A 97 14.90 -13.18 -0.44
CA ASN A 97 14.34 -11.87 -0.76
C ASN A 97 13.96 -11.76 -2.25
N ILE A 98 14.78 -12.34 -3.14
CA ILE A 98 14.51 -12.36 -4.59
C ILE A 98 13.30 -13.24 -4.90
N LEU A 99 13.21 -14.40 -4.26
CA LEU A 99 12.06 -15.29 -4.38
C LEU A 99 10.79 -14.62 -3.86
N PHE A 100 10.85 -13.96 -2.70
CA PHE A 100 9.74 -13.19 -2.14
C PHE A 100 9.31 -12.05 -3.07
N LEU A 101 10.25 -11.27 -3.62
CA LEU A 101 9.94 -10.24 -4.61
C LEU A 101 9.20 -10.81 -5.81
N THR A 102 9.64 -11.96 -6.31
CA THR A 102 9.01 -12.64 -7.46
C THR A 102 7.59 -13.08 -7.13
N VAL A 103 7.40 -13.70 -5.96
CA VAL A 103 6.07 -14.11 -5.47
C VAL A 103 5.17 -12.89 -5.31
N CYS A 104 5.62 -11.82 -4.64
CA CYS A 104 4.87 -10.58 -4.49
C CYS A 104 4.44 -9.98 -5.83
N PHE A 105 5.34 -9.94 -6.81
CA PHE A 105 5.06 -9.35 -8.11
C PHE A 105 4.00 -10.16 -8.88
N LEU A 106 4.11 -11.48 -8.88
CA LEU A 106 3.09 -12.36 -9.47
C LEU A 106 1.76 -12.22 -8.74
N TYR A 107 1.77 -12.18 -7.41
CA TYR A 107 0.57 -11.97 -6.60
C TYR A 107 -0.13 -10.65 -6.92
N ALA A 108 0.65 -9.57 -7.04
CA ALA A 108 0.14 -8.26 -7.42
C ALA A 108 -0.51 -8.30 -8.79
N ILE A 109 0.12 -8.93 -9.79
CA ILE A 109 -0.49 -9.05 -11.12
C ILE A 109 -1.78 -9.88 -11.06
N PHE A 110 -1.77 -11.04 -10.40
CA PHE A 110 -2.93 -11.92 -10.35
C PHE A 110 -4.14 -11.25 -9.71
N ILE A 111 -3.96 -10.62 -8.54
CA ILE A 111 -5.06 -9.95 -7.84
C ILE A 111 -5.57 -8.74 -8.61
N ASN A 112 -4.69 -7.91 -9.19
CA ASN A 112 -5.12 -6.73 -9.95
C ASN A 112 -5.72 -7.08 -11.32
N THR A 113 -5.52 -8.30 -11.81
CA THR A 113 -6.16 -8.79 -13.04
C THR A 113 -7.63 -9.17 -12.81
N ILE A 114 -8.01 -9.48 -11.57
CA ILE A 114 -9.38 -9.83 -11.19
C ILE A 114 -10.18 -8.52 -10.97
N ALA A 115 -11.26 -8.35 -11.73
CA ALA A 115 -12.16 -7.20 -11.60
C ALA A 115 -12.78 -7.16 -10.21
N ALA A 116 -13.03 -5.94 -9.72
CA ALA A 116 -13.47 -5.57 -8.36
C ALA A 116 -12.36 -5.37 -7.32
N HIS A 117 -11.11 -5.83 -7.54
CA HIS A 117 -10.01 -5.41 -6.69
C HIS A 117 -9.53 -4.04 -7.14
N HIS A 118 -9.86 -3.04 -6.32
CA HIS A 118 -9.52 -1.64 -6.55
C HIS A 118 -8.08 -1.53 -7.02
N PHE A 119 -7.89 -0.89 -8.18
CA PHE A 119 -6.59 -0.70 -8.80
C PHE A 119 -5.54 -0.37 -7.74
N HIS A 120 -4.47 -1.17 -7.68
CA HIS A 120 -3.25 -1.00 -6.88
C HIS A 120 -3.14 -1.70 -5.50
N LEU A 121 -3.84 -2.82 -5.26
CA LEU A 121 -3.42 -3.72 -4.17
C LEU A 121 -2.06 -4.37 -4.49
N PHE A 122 -1.29 -4.74 -3.47
CA PHE A 122 0.02 -5.41 -3.54
C PHE A 122 1.13 -4.62 -4.23
N LEU A 123 1.06 -3.29 -4.29
CA LEU A 123 2.11 -2.46 -4.90
C LEU A 123 3.27 -2.15 -3.95
N ALA A 124 3.00 -1.90 -2.67
CA ALA A 124 4.05 -1.48 -1.73
C ALA A 124 5.04 -2.61 -1.41
N MET A 125 4.53 -3.84 -1.30
CA MET A 125 5.34 -5.02 -1.00
C MET A 125 6.48 -5.25 -2.00
N PRO A 126 6.24 -5.39 -3.32
CA PRO A 126 7.31 -5.60 -4.29
C PRO A 126 8.26 -4.39 -4.38
N VAL A 127 7.74 -3.17 -4.29
CA VAL A 127 8.58 -1.95 -4.33
C VAL A 127 9.57 -1.91 -3.17
N LEU A 128 9.13 -2.18 -1.93
CA LEU A 128 10.03 -2.21 -0.77
C LEU A 128 10.89 -3.47 -0.72
N ALA A 129 10.36 -4.63 -1.11
CA ALA A 129 11.11 -5.88 -1.17
C ALA A 129 12.33 -5.79 -2.11
N PHE A 130 12.20 -5.01 -3.19
CA PHE A 130 13.30 -4.76 -4.12
C PHE A 130 14.54 -4.17 -3.43
N ALA A 131 14.37 -3.30 -2.42
CA ALA A 131 15.51 -2.76 -1.67
C ALA A 131 16.33 -3.87 -0.99
N PHE A 132 15.65 -4.82 -0.35
CA PHE A 132 16.29 -5.92 0.38
C PHE A 132 16.93 -6.97 -0.54
N CYS A 133 16.73 -6.85 -1.86
CA CYS A 133 17.51 -7.59 -2.83
C CYS A 133 18.92 -7.04 -2.97
N PHE A 134 19.34 -5.99 -2.26
CA PHE A 134 20.69 -5.40 -2.29
C PHE A 134 21.22 -5.12 -0.87
N THR A 135 22.52 -4.85 -0.76
CA THR A 135 23.19 -4.55 0.52
C THR A 135 24.10 -3.31 0.40
N GLY A 136 24.53 -2.78 1.55
CA GLY A 136 25.44 -1.63 1.63
C GLY A 136 24.89 -0.37 0.94
N LYS A 137 25.77 0.35 0.22
CA LYS A 137 25.41 1.62 -0.46
C LYS A 137 24.27 1.46 -1.47
N ARG A 138 24.14 0.30 -2.12
CA ARG A 138 23.06 0.04 -3.10
C ARG A 138 21.70 0.00 -2.40
N PHE A 139 21.61 -0.69 -1.26
CA PHE A 139 20.39 -0.68 -0.44
C PHE A 139 20.03 0.73 -0.01
N GLU A 140 20.98 1.51 0.50
CA GLU A 140 20.73 2.89 0.96
C GLU A 140 20.20 3.79 -0.16
N ASN A 141 20.78 3.70 -1.35
CA ASN A 141 20.33 4.46 -2.52
C ASN A 141 18.92 4.06 -2.94
N ILE A 142 18.62 2.76 -3.00
CA ILE A 142 17.29 2.26 -3.36
C ILE A 142 16.27 2.65 -2.30
N TRP A 143 16.60 2.52 -1.01
CA TRP A 143 15.72 2.94 0.09
C TRP A 143 15.39 4.44 0.01
N ARG A 144 16.38 5.27 -0.35
CA ARG A 144 16.18 6.71 -0.58
C ARG A 144 15.32 6.97 -1.82
N ALA A 145 15.52 6.23 -2.90
CA ALA A 145 14.68 6.32 -4.09
C ALA A 145 13.23 5.95 -3.79
N ILE A 146 12.99 4.89 -3.01
CA ILE A 146 11.64 4.49 -2.57
C ILE A 146 11.04 5.57 -1.66
N ARG A 147 11.81 6.20 -0.77
CA ARG A 147 11.34 7.38 -0.02
C ARG A 147 10.82 8.47 -0.97
N TYR A 148 11.58 8.83 -2.01
CA TYR A 148 11.13 9.81 -3.00
C TYR A 148 9.89 9.33 -3.78
N TYR A 149 9.78 8.03 -4.06
CA TYR A 149 8.59 7.46 -4.66
C TYR A 149 7.37 7.58 -3.74
N THR A 150 7.52 7.34 -2.42
CA THR A 150 6.46 7.59 -1.43
C THR A 150 5.99 9.05 -1.48
N LEU A 151 6.93 10.01 -1.49
CA LEU A 151 6.58 11.43 -1.61
C LEU A 151 5.88 11.73 -2.93
N PHE A 152 6.38 11.16 -4.03
CA PHE A 152 5.80 11.31 -5.35
C PHE A 152 4.35 10.85 -5.43
N ILE A 153 3.98 9.74 -4.79
CA ILE A 153 2.59 9.24 -4.77
C ILE A 153 1.63 10.33 -4.25
N PHE A 154 1.96 10.97 -3.13
CA PHE A 154 1.11 12.02 -2.54
C PHE A 154 1.10 13.29 -3.40
N VAL A 155 2.27 13.76 -3.85
CA VAL A 155 2.37 14.95 -4.69
C VAL A 155 1.63 14.76 -6.01
N SER A 156 1.84 13.62 -6.68
CA SER A 156 1.15 13.27 -7.92
C SER A 156 -0.37 13.23 -7.71
N ALA A 157 -0.85 12.66 -6.60
CA ALA A 157 -2.27 12.64 -6.28
C ALA A 157 -2.87 14.05 -6.09
N ALA A 158 -2.12 15.02 -5.55
CA ALA A 158 -2.54 16.42 -5.49
C ALA A 158 -2.52 17.09 -6.87
N LEU A 159 -1.43 16.92 -7.63
CA LEU A 159 -1.28 17.51 -8.95
C LEU A 159 -2.38 17.04 -9.90
N TRP A 160 -2.74 15.76 -9.88
CA TRP A 160 -3.86 15.24 -10.67
C TRP A 160 -5.22 15.85 -10.33
N LYS A 161 -5.42 16.28 -9.07
CA LYS A 161 -6.63 16.98 -8.65
C LYS A 161 -6.61 18.46 -9.08
N LEU A 162 -5.44 19.08 -9.04
CA LEU A 162 -5.24 20.46 -9.50
C LEU A 162 -5.39 20.58 -11.02
N PHE A 163 -4.71 19.72 -11.78
CA PHE A 163 -4.71 19.78 -13.25
C PHE A 163 -6.06 19.41 -13.87
N ARG A 164 -6.82 18.51 -13.24
CA ARG A 164 -8.20 18.21 -13.68
C ARG A 164 -9.21 19.26 -13.23
N GLY A 165 -8.78 20.28 -12.47
CA GLY A 165 -9.67 21.30 -11.92
C GLY A 165 -10.66 20.78 -10.88
N SER A 166 -10.54 19.53 -10.43
CA SER A 166 -11.53 18.90 -9.53
C SER A 166 -11.62 19.59 -8.17
N ILE A 167 -10.58 20.32 -7.77
CA ILE A 167 -10.59 21.11 -6.52
C ILE A 167 -11.43 22.38 -6.68
N PHE A 168 -11.54 22.93 -7.89
CA PHE A 168 -12.29 24.16 -8.17
C PHE A 168 -13.75 23.91 -8.52
N GLU A 169 -14.10 22.66 -8.83
CA GLU A 169 -15.47 22.27 -9.16
C GLU A 169 -16.37 22.35 -7.91
N PRO A 170 -17.40 23.22 -7.92
CA PRO A 170 -18.35 23.28 -6.83
C PRO A 170 -19.02 21.91 -6.63
N ASN A 171 -19.18 21.49 -5.37
CA ASN A 171 -19.84 20.23 -5.01
C ASN A 171 -19.07 18.95 -5.43
N GLN A 172 -17.80 19.03 -5.87
CA GLN A 172 -17.03 17.84 -6.20
C GLN A 172 -17.01 16.80 -5.07
N MET A 173 -16.79 17.25 -3.82
CA MET A 173 -16.79 16.34 -2.67
C MET A 173 -18.17 15.71 -2.44
N LEU A 174 -19.26 16.47 -2.64
CA LEU A 174 -20.61 15.95 -2.52
C LEU A 174 -20.86 14.86 -3.56
N ASN A 175 -20.47 15.09 -4.80
CA ASN A 175 -20.59 14.12 -5.88
C ASN A 175 -19.81 12.84 -5.56
N ILE A 176 -18.60 12.97 -5.01
CA ILE A 176 -17.79 11.83 -4.55
C ILE A 176 -18.51 11.08 -3.42
N LEU A 177 -19.01 11.78 -2.40
CA LEU A 177 -19.71 11.16 -1.27
C LEU A 177 -20.99 10.45 -1.72
N HIS A 178 -21.75 11.03 -2.64
CA HIS A 178 -22.93 10.40 -3.23
C HIS A 178 -22.56 9.14 -4.01
N ALA A 179 -21.59 9.23 -4.92
CA ALA A 179 -21.17 8.09 -5.73
C ALA A 179 -20.61 6.95 -4.88
N GLN A 180 -19.78 7.26 -3.89
CA GLN A 180 -19.12 6.28 -3.04
C GLN A 180 -20.08 5.60 -2.06
N HIS A 181 -21.01 6.37 -1.47
CA HIS A 181 -21.84 5.88 -0.36
C HIS A 181 -23.30 5.63 -0.73
N ALA A 182 -23.70 5.78 -2.00
CA ALA A 182 -25.09 5.58 -2.44
C ALA A 182 -25.65 4.23 -1.97
N GLN A 183 -24.93 3.14 -2.22
CA GLN A 183 -25.34 1.80 -1.81
C GLN A 183 -25.40 1.67 -0.29
N PHE A 184 -24.36 2.11 0.43
CA PHE A 184 -24.32 2.03 1.89
C PHE A 184 -25.44 2.83 2.57
N LEU A 185 -25.76 4.03 2.06
CA LEU A 185 -26.84 4.87 2.57
C LEU A 185 -28.23 4.28 2.33
N TYR A 186 -28.37 3.44 1.30
CA TYR A 186 -29.60 2.71 1.00
C TYR A 186 -29.75 1.45 1.87
N GLU A 187 -28.70 0.64 1.96
CA GLU A 187 -28.73 -0.64 2.68
C GLU A 187 -28.70 -0.46 4.20
N GLN A 188 -27.93 0.50 4.71
CA GLN A 188 -27.73 0.73 6.14
C GLN A 188 -28.03 2.19 6.56
N PRO A 189 -29.26 2.68 6.33
CA PRO A 189 -29.61 4.10 6.48
C PRO A 189 -29.47 4.62 7.92
N ASN A 190 -29.58 3.73 8.91
CA ASN A 190 -29.57 4.06 10.34
C ASN A 190 -28.21 3.91 11.01
N ALA A 191 -27.20 3.40 10.30
CA ALA A 191 -25.84 3.24 10.83
C ALA A 191 -25.25 4.60 11.24
N ILE A 192 -24.39 4.60 12.26
CA ILE A 192 -23.72 5.83 12.75
C ILE A 192 -22.95 6.49 11.61
N HIS A 193 -22.25 5.70 10.79
CA HIS A 193 -21.54 6.21 9.63
C HIS A 193 -22.48 6.81 8.59
N ALA A 194 -23.65 6.19 8.33
CA ALA A 194 -24.63 6.74 7.39
C ALA A 194 -25.15 8.12 7.85
N LYS A 195 -25.38 8.30 9.16
CA LYS A 195 -25.74 9.59 9.75
C LYS A 195 -24.63 10.63 9.57
N PHE A 196 -23.37 10.24 9.77
CA PHE A 196 -22.21 11.10 9.54
C PHE A 196 -22.07 11.52 8.08
N ILE A 197 -22.18 10.58 7.12
CA ILE A 197 -22.13 10.89 5.69
C ILE A 197 -23.30 11.80 5.28
N ARG A 198 -24.52 11.55 5.76
CA ARG A 198 -25.66 12.46 5.52
C ARG A 198 -25.41 13.86 6.05
N TRP A 199 -24.79 13.99 7.22
CA TRP A 199 -24.39 15.30 7.76
C TRP A 199 -23.36 16.00 6.86
N LEU A 200 -22.35 15.28 6.37
CA LEU A 200 -21.38 15.84 5.41
C LEU A 200 -22.05 16.30 4.12
N ILE A 201 -22.99 15.50 3.59
CA ILE A 201 -23.73 15.82 2.37
C ILE A 201 -24.58 17.09 2.55
N THR A 202 -25.24 17.25 3.71
CA THR A 202 -26.05 18.45 3.97
C THR A 202 -25.22 19.69 4.28
N HIS A 203 -23.97 19.53 4.72
CA HIS A 203 -23.05 20.62 5.03
C HIS A 203 -21.98 20.77 3.95
N SER A 204 -22.39 21.26 2.77
CA SER A 204 -21.55 21.40 1.57
C SER A 204 -20.25 22.15 1.82
N THR A 205 -20.26 23.21 2.64
CA THR A 205 -19.06 23.97 3.00
C THR A 205 -18.03 23.09 3.70
N PHE A 206 -18.44 22.25 4.64
CA PHE A 206 -17.53 21.37 5.36
C PHE A 206 -16.97 20.29 4.44
N SER A 207 -17.81 19.71 3.58
CA SER A 207 -17.38 18.79 2.53
C SER A 207 -16.34 19.41 1.58
N ASN A 208 -16.54 20.65 1.15
CA ASN A 208 -15.55 21.36 0.33
C ASN A 208 -14.25 21.63 1.10
N LEU A 209 -14.30 21.95 2.40
CA LEU A 209 -13.08 22.08 3.20
C LEU A 209 -12.27 20.78 3.26
N LEU A 210 -12.93 19.61 3.27
CA LEU A 210 -12.24 18.32 3.25
C LEU A 210 -11.45 18.10 1.96
N ILE A 211 -11.97 18.48 0.78
CA ILE A 211 -11.22 18.32 -0.48
C ILE A 211 -10.00 19.24 -0.51
N TYR A 212 -10.14 20.48 -0.02
CA TYR A 212 -9.02 21.42 0.09
C TYR A 212 -7.97 20.93 1.07
N PHE A 213 -8.39 20.44 2.24
CA PHE A 213 -7.48 19.89 3.24
C PHE A 213 -6.74 18.67 2.72
N ALA A 214 -7.43 17.76 2.03
CA ALA A 214 -6.82 16.57 1.42
C ALA A 214 -5.77 16.95 0.36
N ALA A 215 -6.09 17.92 -0.51
CA ALA A 215 -5.16 18.41 -1.53
C ALA A 215 -3.94 19.13 -0.91
N LEU A 216 -4.18 19.97 0.11
CA LEU A 216 -3.13 20.66 0.84
C LEU A 216 -2.19 19.68 1.53
N LEU A 217 -2.73 18.71 2.26
CA LEU A 217 -1.93 17.69 2.93
C LEU A 217 -1.06 16.95 1.92
N GLN A 218 -1.63 16.54 0.79
CA GLN A 218 -0.90 15.84 -0.28
C GLN A 218 0.20 16.70 -0.91
N ILE A 219 -0.05 17.98 -1.21
CA ILE A 219 0.97 18.84 -1.86
C ILE A 219 2.12 19.20 -0.92
N LEU A 220 1.91 19.23 0.40
CA LEU A 220 2.98 19.47 1.39
C LEU A 220 4.10 18.42 1.35
N PHE A 221 3.85 17.23 0.79
CA PHE A 221 4.88 16.21 0.57
C PHE A 221 5.98 16.68 -0.40
N VAL A 222 5.74 17.73 -1.20
CA VAL A 222 6.77 18.37 -2.03
C VAL A 222 7.98 18.80 -1.19
N ILE A 223 7.76 19.28 0.04
CA ILE A 223 8.83 19.73 0.93
C ILE A 223 9.81 18.58 1.24
N GLY A 224 9.31 17.34 1.32
CA GLY A 224 10.10 16.14 1.56
C GLY A 224 11.12 15.82 0.46
N PHE A 225 10.95 16.35 -0.76
CA PHE A 225 11.94 16.19 -1.83
C PHE A 225 13.23 16.96 -1.53
N PHE A 226 13.10 18.12 -0.88
CA PHE A 226 14.22 19.02 -0.59
C PHE A 226 14.89 18.71 0.75
N THR A 227 14.18 18.10 1.70
CA THR A 227 14.72 17.83 3.04
C THR A 227 14.11 16.60 3.69
N SER A 228 14.92 15.87 4.47
CA SER A 228 14.46 14.76 5.33
C SER A 228 14.24 15.15 6.78
N LYS A 229 14.49 16.42 7.14
CA LYS A 229 14.36 16.90 8.53
C LYS A 229 12.92 16.90 9.04
N ILE A 230 11.94 16.92 8.13
CA ILE A 230 10.52 16.97 8.46
C ILE A 230 9.81 15.62 8.28
N ASP A 231 10.55 14.53 8.07
CA ASP A 231 9.95 13.22 7.76
C ASP A 231 8.98 12.74 8.83
N THR A 232 9.23 13.07 10.10
CA THR A 232 8.30 12.80 11.21
C THR A 232 6.95 13.49 11.02
N TYR A 233 6.93 14.75 10.55
CA TYR A 233 5.69 15.48 10.27
C TYR A 233 4.99 14.93 9.04
N LEU A 234 5.75 14.59 7.99
CA LEU A 234 5.19 13.94 6.79
C LEU A 234 4.59 12.57 7.11
N LEU A 235 5.22 11.80 8.00
CA LEU A 235 4.68 10.54 8.51
C LEU A 235 3.36 10.77 9.27
N ALA A 236 3.31 11.76 10.17
CA ALA A 236 2.08 12.10 10.88
C ALA A 236 0.96 12.55 9.92
N MET A 237 1.29 13.33 8.90
CA MET A 237 0.37 13.73 7.83
C MET A 237 -0.14 12.52 7.04
N LEU A 238 0.74 11.59 6.66
CA LEU A 238 0.37 10.34 5.97
C LEU A 238 -0.61 9.51 6.82
N LEU A 239 -0.32 9.32 8.10
CA LEU A 239 -1.20 8.56 9.00
C LEU A 239 -2.55 9.25 9.20
N SER A 240 -2.54 10.58 9.35
CA SER A 240 -3.76 11.39 9.42
C SER A 240 -4.58 11.27 8.13
N PHE A 241 -3.94 11.32 6.97
CA PHE A 241 -4.60 11.14 5.67
C PHE A 241 -5.28 9.77 5.58
N VAL A 242 -4.60 8.69 5.97
CA VAL A 242 -5.20 7.34 5.99
C VAL A 242 -6.40 7.27 6.94
N ALA A 243 -6.29 7.85 8.14
CA ALA A 243 -7.37 7.84 9.11
C ALA A 243 -8.60 8.62 8.62
N VAL A 244 -8.41 9.83 8.09
CA VAL A 244 -9.49 10.66 7.53
C VAL A 244 -10.11 9.97 6.31
N ASN A 245 -9.30 9.40 5.42
CA ASN A 245 -9.80 8.69 4.24
C ASN A 245 -10.66 7.48 4.62
N TYR A 246 -10.26 6.73 5.65
CA TYR A 246 -11.10 5.65 6.18
C TYR A 246 -12.40 6.18 6.81
N CYS A 247 -12.32 7.21 7.66
CA CYS A 247 -13.48 7.78 8.33
C CYS A 247 -14.49 8.43 7.38
N VAL A 248 -14.05 8.99 6.25
CA VAL A 248 -14.91 9.72 5.30
C VAL A 248 -15.30 8.86 4.10
N MET A 249 -14.37 8.08 3.54
CA MET A 249 -14.59 7.31 2.31
C MET A 249 -14.80 5.81 2.54
N GLN A 250 -14.59 5.31 3.76
CA GLN A 250 -14.47 3.87 4.07
C GLN A 250 -13.42 3.13 3.23
N ILE A 251 -12.44 3.86 2.70
CA ILE A 251 -11.33 3.28 1.95
C ILE A 251 -10.14 3.17 2.88
N PHE A 252 -9.73 1.93 3.19
CA PHE A 252 -8.53 1.64 3.94
C PHE A 252 -7.43 1.11 3.01
N PRO A 253 -6.37 1.89 2.74
CA PRO A 253 -5.22 1.45 1.94
C PRO A 253 -4.09 0.96 2.86
N PRO A 254 -4.08 -0.30 3.32
CA PRO A 254 -3.18 -0.75 4.38
C PRO A 254 -1.71 -0.78 3.94
N GLU A 255 -1.45 -0.84 2.63
CA GLU A 255 -0.08 -0.85 2.10
C GLU A 255 0.67 0.47 2.27
N ILE A 256 -0.06 1.57 2.46
CA ILE A 256 0.54 2.87 2.76
C ILE A 256 1.35 2.81 4.07
N PHE A 257 1.03 1.90 5.00
CA PHE A 257 1.83 1.69 6.21
C PHE A 257 3.22 1.12 5.93
N LEU A 258 3.40 0.33 4.86
CA LEU A 258 4.73 -0.10 4.42
C LEU A 258 5.51 1.07 3.85
N PHE A 259 4.89 1.90 3.01
CA PHE A 259 5.54 3.11 2.49
C PHE A 259 5.90 4.09 3.61
N ALA A 260 5.09 4.19 4.66
CA ALA A 260 5.39 4.99 5.85
C ALA A 260 6.72 4.62 6.51
N LEU A 261 7.19 3.37 6.41
CA LEU A 261 8.53 2.98 6.91
C LEU A 261 9.65 3.82 6.29
N THR A 262 9.46 4.33 5.08
CA THR A 262 10.45 5.18 4.40
C THR A 262 10.57 6.59 4.97
N LEU A 263 9.57 7.03 5.75
CA LEU A 263 9.51 8.34 6.44
C LEU A 263 9.81 8.24 7.93
N VAL A 264 10.09 7.04 8.45
CA VAL A 264 10.50 6.89 9.86
C VAL A 264 11.88 7.54 10.05
N PRO A 265 12.05 8.42 11.06
CA PRO A 265 13.27 9.22 11.22
C PRO A 265 14.51 8.35 11.44
N GLN A 266 15.66 8.80 10.93
CA GLN A 266 16.92 8.06 10.99
C GLN A 266 17.36 7.73 12.43
N SER A 267 17.05 8.60 13.40
CA SER A 267 17.31 8.37 14.82
C SER A 267 16.65 7.10 15.34
N PHE A 268 15.44 6.78 14.88
CA PHE A 268 14.76 5.54 15.26
C PHE A 268 15.52 4.31 14.74
N TRP A 269 16.00 4.36 13.51
CA TRP A 269 16.73 3.24 12.91
C TRP A 269 18.09 2.99 13.59
N GLN A 270 18.75 4.06 14.03
CA GLN A 270 20.04 4.00 14.74
C GLN A 270 19.89 3.73 16.26
N LYS A 271 18.69 3.92 16.84
CA LYS A 271 18.45 3.64 18.26
C LYS A 271 18.61 2.15 18.55
N GLY A 272 19.53 1.81 19.45
CA GLY A 272 19.87 0.44 19.84
C GLY A 272 21.12 -0.14 19.15
N THR A 273 21.68 0.54 18.14
CA THR A 273 22.94 0.11 17.49
C THR A 273 24.20 0.68 18.16
N MET A 274 24.04 1.63 19.10
CA MET A 274 25.15 2.25 19.85
C MET A 274 25.49 1.53 21.17
N ASN A 275 24.60 0.70 21.69
CA ASN A 275 24.81 0.00 22.98
C ASN A 275 25.58 -1.32 22.82
N SER A 276 25.94 -1.73 21.60
CA SER A 276 26.66 -2.98 21.32
C SER A 276 28.14 -2.75 20.96
N THR A 277 28.68 -1.58 21.25
CA THR A 277 30.08 -1.19 20.97
C THR A 277 30.84 -0.76 22.23
N LEU A 278 30.33 -1.10 23.41
CA LEU A 278 31.03 -1.10 24.69
C LEU A 278 31.12 -2.54 25.18
#